data_AF-A0A7H2UQK1-F1
#
_entry.id   AF-A0A7H2UQK1-F1
#
_cell.length_a   1.000
_cell.length_b   1.000
_cell.length_c   1.000
_cell.angle_alpha   90.00
_cell.angle_beta   90.00
_cell.angle_gamma   90.00
#
_symmetry.space_group_name_H-M   'P 1'
#
loop_
_entity.id
_entity.type
_entity.pdbx_description
1 polymer ?
#
loop_
_entity_poly.entity_id
_entity_poly.type
_entity_poly.pdbx_seq_one_letter_code
_entity_poly.pdbx_strand_id
1 'polypeptide(L)'
;MKIMSSKATVQGGASILLFHCVYNGSDSITHFMQDIDPEIYNELPNLYSVCVADNSTGNKKITATFFIKTTRHHNDPDFLDSLLSIMALSPDLLAHWKEKTSLIPAHHLVNGPPLSENEYVHFSQKLYMKHNIDGRA
;
A
#
# COMPACT_ATOMS: atom_id res chain seq x y z
N MET A 1 16.03 -20.39 -14.07
CA MET A 1 15.60 -19.39 -13.07
C MET A 1 14.14 -19.08 -13.35
N LYS A 2 13.21 -19.42 -12.45
CA LYS A 2 11.77 -19.20 -12.66
C LYS A 2 11.43 -17.86 -12.00
N ILE A 3 11.22 -16.82 -12.79
CA ILE A 3 10.74 -15.53 -12.30
C ILE A 3 9.27 -15.77 -11.94
N MET A 4 8.96 -15.87 -10.65
CA MET A 4 7.58 -15.88 -10.18
C MET A 4 7.04 -14.46 -10.28
N SER A 5 6.41 -14.15 -11.42
CA SER A 5 5.45 -13.05 -11.50
C SER A 5 4.28 -13.45 -10.60
N SER A 6 4.17 -12.85 -9.42
CA SER A 6 3.12 -13.10 -8.43
C SER A 6 1.80 -12.48 -8.89
N LYS A 7 1.19 -13.06 -9.94
CA LYS A 7 -0.22 -12.82 -10.26
C LYS A 7 -1.09 -13.55 -9.22
N ALA A 8 -1.43 -12.88 -8.13
CA ALA A 8 -2.50 -13.33 -7.26
C ALA A 8 -3.84 -13.15 -8.00
N THR A 9 -4.30 -14.19 -8.69
CA THR A 9 -5.56 -14.18 -9.43
C THR A 9 -6.61 -14.83 -8.53
N VAL A 10 -7.31 -14.01 -7.73
CA VAL A 10 -8.47 -14.46 -6.95
C VAL A 10 -9.71 -13.93 -7.69
N GLN A 11 -10.64 -14.82 -8.02
CA GLN A 11 -11.80 -14.62 -8.91
C GLN A 11 -12.27 -13.16 -9.03
N GLY A 12 -12.09 -12.58 -10.23
CA GLY A 12 -12.75 -11.36 -10.70
C GLY A 12 -11.90 -10.09 -10.75
N GLY A 13 -10.84 -9.97 -9.94
CA GLY A 13 -10.05 -8.74 -9.87
C GLY A 13 -8.55 -8.97 -9.83
N ALA A 14 -7.80 -8.21 -10.63
CA ALA A 14 -6.34 -8.15 -10.57
C ALA A 14 -5.89 -6.95 -9.72
N SER A 15 -4.87 -7.17 -8.88
CA SER A 15 -4.19 -6.14 -8.11
C SER A 15 -2.69 -6.39 -8.14
N ILE A 16 -1.89 -5.34 -8.18
CA ILE A 16 -0.42 -5.41 -8.11
C ILE A 16 0.09 -4.45 -7.03
N LEU A 17 1.12 -4.89 -6.31
CA LEU A 17 1.90 -4.04 -5.41
C LEU A 17 2.91 -3.26 -6.24
N LEU A 18 2.97 -1.94 -6.07
CA LEU A 18 3.92 -1.08 -6.79
C LEU A 18 5.11 -0.70 -5.93
N PHE A 19 4.81 -0.33 -4.69
CA PHE A 19 5.74 0.23 -3.73
C PHE A 19 5.22 -0.05 -2.33
N HIS A 20 6.12 -0.28 -1.39
CA HIS A 20 5.78 -0.21 0.02
C HIS A 20 6.92 0.33 0.87
N CYS A 21 6.57 0.86 2.02
CA CYS A 21 7.51 1.34 3.00
C CYS A 21 7.06 1.08 4.43
N VAL A 22 8.02 0.98 5.33
CA VAL A 22 7.86 0.80 6.77
C VAL A 22 8.49 1.99 7.47
N TYR A 23 7.79 2.54 8.48
CA TYR A 23 8.24 3.69 9.25
C TYR A 23 8.94 3.25 10.53
N ASN A 24 10.23 3.58 10.65
CA ASN A 24 11.07 3.27 11.81
C ASN A 24 11.22 4.49 12.74
N GLY A 25 10.10 5.04 13.21
CA GLY A 25 10.07 6.29 13.99
C GLY A 25 9.83 7.52 13.11
N SER A 26 10.25 8.70 13.58
CA SER A 26 9.92 9.98 12.94
C SER A 26 10.65 10.26 11.63
N ASP A 27 11.86 9.71 11.44
CA ASP A 27 12.78 10.20 10.39
C ASP A 27 13.35 9.12 9.47
N SER A 28 13.07 7.84 9.71
CA SER A 28 13.59 6.75 8.89
C SER A 28 12.47 5.95 8.22
N ILE A 29 12.58 5.82 6.90
CA ILE A 29 11.71 5.01 6.07
C ILE A 29 12.57 3.93 5.42
N THR A 30 12.19 2.67 5.60
CA THR A 30 12.70 1.58 4.75
C THR A 30 11.67 1.35 3.66
N HIS A 31 12.07 1.41 2.39
CA HIS A 31 11.14 1.27 1.28
C HIS A 31 11.63 0.30 0.21
N PHE A 32 10.67 -0.23 -0.54
CA PHE A 32 10.88 -1.24 -1.55
C PHE A 32 10.01 -0.94 -2.75
N MET A 33 10.63 -0.90 -3.93
CA MET A 33 9.96 -0.79 -5.22
C MET A 33 9.79 -2.17 -5.84
N GLN A 34 8.68 -2.39 -6.53
CA GLN A 34 8.46 -3.61 -7.31
C GLN A 34 8.81 -3.37 -8.77
N ASP A 35 9.40 -4.36 -9.42
CA ASP A 35 9.51 -4.39 -10.88
C ASP A 35 8.13 -4.63 -11.47
N ILE A 36 7.65 -3.65 -12.25
CA ILE A 36 6.29 -3.63 -12.78
C ILE A 36 6.33 -3.79 -14.29
N ASP A 37 5.55 -4.75 -14.80
CA ASP A 37 5.25 -4.84 -16.22
C ASP A 37 4.36 -3.64 -16.64
N PRO A 38 4.83 -2.76 -17.54
CA PRO A 38 4.07 -1.59 -17.99
C PRO A 38 2.73 -1.95 -18.63
N GLU A 39 2.61 -3.11 -19.30
CA GLU A 39 1.36 -3.53 -19.95
C GLU A 39 0.30 -3.80 -18.88
N ILE A 40 0.66 -4.60 -17.87
CA ILE A 40 -0.23 -4.89 -16.73
C ILE A 40 -0.58 -3.61 -15.98
N TYR A 41 0.38 -2.71 -15.76
CA TYR A 41 0.12 -1.45 -15.08
C TYR A 41 -0.94 -0.60 -15.80
N ASN A 42 -0.93 -0.59 -17.12
CA ASN A 42 -1.85 0.22 -17.92
C ASN A 42 -3.26 -0.36 -18.00
N GLU A 43 -3.42 -1.67 -17.79
CA GLU A 43 -4.74 -2.33 -17.76
C GLU A 43 -5.54 -2.08 -16.47
N LEU A 44 -4.88 -1.64 -15.40
CA LEU A 44 -5.50 -1.49 -14.08
C LEU A 44 -6.00 -0.04 -13.87
N PRO A 45 -7.31 0.22 -13.80
CA PRO A 45 -7.83 1.60 -13.79
C PRO A 45 -7.59 2.37 -12.49
N ASN A 46 -7.46 1.70 -11.35
CA ASN A 46 -7.46 2.38 -10.06
C ASN A 46 -6.09 2.30 -9.37
N LEU A 47 -5.58 3.46 -8.93
CA LEU A 47 -4.38 3.56 -8.10
C LEU A 47 -4.77 3.96 -6.67
N TYR A 48 -4.30 3.22 -5.68
CA TYR A 48 -4.50 3.54 -4.27
C TYR A 48 -3.17 3.59 -3.54
N SER A 49 -3.04 4.55 -2.63
CA SER A 49 -2.11 4.44 -1.51
C SER A 49 -2.89 3.95 -0.29
N VAL A 50 -2.28 3.09 0.51
CA VAL A 50 -2.91 2.52 1.70
C VAL A 50 -1.96 2.69 2.86
N CYS A 51 -2.38 3.43 3.88
CA CYS A 51 -1.66 3.48 5.15
C CYS A 51 -2.10 2.32 6.04
N VAL A 52 -1.13 1.70 6.70
CA VAL A 52 -1.35 0.71 7.76
C VAL A 52 -1.23 1.45 9.09
N ALA A 53 -2.31 1.47 9.86
CA ALA A 53 -2.36 2.17 11.15
C ALA A 53 -2.50 1.18 12.30
N ASP A 54 -1.56 1.22 13.24
CA ASP A 54 -1.62 0.51 14.51
C ASP A 54 -2.36 1.39 15.54
N ASN A 55 -3.48 0.88 16.07
CA ASN A 55 -4.32 1.55 17.05
C ASN A 55 -4.21 0.91 18.45
N SER A 56 -3.18 0.10 18.70
CA SER A 56 -3.05 -0.67 19.94
C SER A 56 -2.86 0.17 21.20
N THR A 57 -2.27 1.35 21.07
CA THR A 57 -1.92 2.25 22.18
C THR A 57 -2.96 3.36 22.42
N GLY A 58 -4.13 3.29 21.76
CA GLY A 58 -5.18 4.31 21.84
C GLY A 58 -4.94 5.53 20.94
N ASN A 59 -3.73 5.70 20.41
CA ASN A 59 -3.41 6.67 19.37
C ASN A 59 -3.22 5.97 18.02
N LYS A 60 -3.55 6.67 16.93
CA LYS A 60 -3.42 6.15 15.57
C LYS A 60 -2.00 6.35 15.07
N LYS A 61 -1.19 5.30 15.10
CA LYS A 61 0.19 5.34 14.60
C LYS A 61 0.28 4.72 13.22
N ILE A 62 0.79 5.45 12.23
CA ILE A 62 1.06 4.87 10.91
C ILE A 62 2.37 4.09 10.96
N THR A 63 2.30 2.80 10.63
CA THR A 63 3.44 1.87 10.72
C THR A 63 4.00 1.47 9.35
N ALA A 64 3.16 1.49 8.32
CA ALA A 64 3.57 1.25 6.94
C ALA A 64 2.68 1.99 5.94
N THR A 65 3.14 2.09 4.70
CA THR A 65 2.34 2.55 3.56
C THR A 65 2.66 1.71 2.34
N PHE A 66 1.66 1.35 1.57
CA PHE A 66 1.85 0.64 0.31
C PHE A 66 0.96 1.19 -0.79
N PHE A 67 1.40 1.02 -2.03
CA PHE A 67 0.70 1.50 -3.21
C PHE A 67 0.29 0.31 -4.06
N ILE A 68 -0.97 0.29 -4.44
CA ILE A 68 -1.52 -0.75 -5.30
C ILE A 68 -2.13 -0.15 -6.55
N LYS A 69 -2.00 -0.88 -7.66
CA LYS A 69 -2.86 -0.67 -8.81
C LYS A 69 -3.81 -1.85 -8.94
N THR A 70 -5.07 -1.59 -9.25
CA THR A 70 -6.10 -2.63 -9.21
C THR A 70 -7.27 -2.33 -10.15
N THR A 71 -7.92 -3.40 -10.56
CA THR A 71 -9.24 -3.36 -11.22
C THR A 71 -10.37 -2.99 -10.26
N ARG A 72 -10.16 -3.15 -8.95
CA ARG A 72 -11.21 -2.94 -7.94
C ARG A 72 -11.39 -1.48 -7.56
N HIS A 73 -12.63 -1.11 -7.33
CA HIS A 73 -13.01 0.16 -6.75
C HIS A 73 -13.22 0.02 -5.23
N HIS A 74 -13.02 1.08 -4.45
CA HIS A 74 -13.19 1.05 -2.99
C HIS A 74 -14.64 0.82 -2.52
N ASN A 75 -15.60 0.82 -3.45
CA ASN A 75 -17.00 0.46 -3.19
C ASN A 75 -17.27 -1.02 -3.42
N ASP A 76 -16.31 -1.77 -3.98
CA ASP A 76 -16.46 -3.20 -4.20
C ASP A 76 -16.39 -3.93 -2.86
N PRO A 77 -17.27 -4.91 -2.61
CA PRO A 77 -17.36 -5.59 -1.31
C PRO A 77 -16.08 -6.36 -0.94
N ASP A 78 -15.28 -6.75 -1.93
CA ASP A 78 -14.03 -7.51 -1.79
C ASP A 78 -12.76 -6.65 -1.93
N PHE A 79 -12.91 -5.32 -1.91
CA PHE A 79 -11.77 -4.40 -1.98
C PHE A 79 -10.82 -4.60 -0.80
N LEU A 80 -11.36 -4.72 0.42
CA LEU A 80 -10.56 -4.94 1.63
C LEU A 80 -9.78 -6.26 1.56
N ASP A 81 -10.42 -7.35 1.14
CA ASP A 81 -9.78 -8.65 0.98
C ASP A 81 -8.62 -8.60 -0.02
N SER A 82 -8.74 -7.72 -1.02
CA SER A 82 -7.68 -7.50 -2.01
C SER A 82 -6.51 -6.72 -1.44
N LEU A 83 -6.75 -5.73 -0.59
CA LEU A 83 -5.69 -5.04 0.15
C LEU A 83 -4.92 -6.03 1.05
N LEU A 84 -5.65 -6.87 1.78
CA LEU A 84 -5.06 -7.87 2.67
C LEU A 84 -4.26 -8.93 1.89
N SER A 85 -4.78 -9.38 0.75
CA SER A 85 -4.08 -10.31 -0.13
C SER A 85 -2.77 -9.74 -0.66
N ILE A 86 -2.75 -8.45 -1.03
CA ILE A 86 -1.52 -7.77 -1.46
C ILE A 86 -0.53 -7.63 -0.32
N MET A 87 -1.01 -7.23 0.87
CA MET A 87 -0.16 -7.09 2.05
C MET A 87 0.52 -8.41 2.42
N ALA A 88 -0.16 -9.54 2.26
CA ALA A 88 0.39 -10.87 2.49
C ALA A 88 1.50 -11.28 1.52
N LEU A 89 1.69 -10.57 0.39
CA LEU A 89 2.80 -10.81 -0.54
C LEU A 89 4.14 -10.28 -0.04
N SER A 90 4.14 -9.37 0.94
CA SER A 90 5.36 -8.80 1.52
C SER A 90 5.44 -9.15 3.01
N PRO A 91 6.47 -9.92 3.45
CA PRO A 91 6.71 -10.18 4.86
C PRO A 91 6.85 -8.90 5.70
N ASP A 92 7.47 -7.86 5.12
CA ASP A 92 7.66 -6.57 5.79
C ASP A 92 6.32 -5.91 6.09
N LEU A 93 5.40 -5.89 5.12
CA LEU A 93 4.05 -5.35 5.32
C LEU A 93 3.23 -6.21 6.28
N LEU A 94 3.26 -7.53 6.10
CA LEU A 94 2.47 -8.47 6.90
C LEU A 94 2.85 -8.40 8.39
N ALA A 95 4.11 -8.12 8.72
CA ALA A 95 4.56 -7.90 10.10
C ALA A 95 3.86 -6.74 10.82
N HIS A 96 3.25 -5.82 10.07
CA HIS A 96 2.47 -4.70 10.62
C HIS A 96 0.98 -4.98 10.73
N TRP A 97 0.49 -6.13 10.25
CA TRP A 97 -0.91 -6.53 10.41
C TRP A 97 -1.14 -7.26 11.74
N LYS A 98 -1.83 -6.59 12.66
CA LYS A 98 -2.19 -7.07 14.00
C LYS A 98 -3.68 -6.85 14.28
N GLU A 99 -4.20 -7.44 15.35
CA GLU A 99 -5.61 -7.36 15.76
C GLU A 99 -6.19 -5.93 15.79
N LYS A 100 -5.40 -4.93 16.22
CA LYS A 100 -5.82 -3.53 16.33
C LYS A 100 -5.36 -2.65 15.15
N THR A 101 -5.21 -3.24 13.97
CA THR A 101 -4.74 -2.54 12.76
C THR A 101 -5.90 -2.12 11.88
N SER A 102 -5.80 -0.95 11.27
CA SER A 102 -6.75 -0.47 10.26
C SER A 102 -6.02 -0.07 8.98
N LEU A 103 -6.66 -0.32 7.83
CA LEU A 103 -6.18 0.15 6.53
C LEU A 103 -6.90 1.45 6.14
N ILE A 104 -6.13 2.43 5.68
CA ILE A 104 -6.65 3.74 5.25
C ILE A 104 -6.31 3.93 3.77
N PRO A 105 -7.20 3.53 2.85
CA PRO A 105 -6.98 3.72 1.42
C PRO A 105 -7.28 5.17 1.00
N ALA A 106 -6.49 5.68 0.06
CA ALA A 106 -6.74 6.92 -0.66
C ALA A 106 -6.60 6.67 -2.16
N HIS A 107 -7.65 7.00 -2.91
CA HIS A 107 -7.68 6.86 -4.36
C HIS A 107 -6.93 8.00 -5.05
N HIS A 108 -6.14 7.68 -6.07
CA HIS A 108 -5.39 8.65 -6.85
C HIS A 108 -5.80 8.60 -8.31
N LEU A 109 -6.18 9.76 -8.85
CA LEU A 109 -6.37 9.94 -10.27
C LEU A 109 -5.00 10.08 -10.93
N VAL A 110 -4.51 9.01 -11.55
CA VAL A 110 -3.24 9.04 -12.29
C VAL A 110 -3.45 8.53 -13.70
N ASN A 111 -3.32 9.45 -14.66
CA ASN A 111 -3.13 9.15 -16.06
C ASN A 111 -1.63 9.27 -16.36
N GLY A 112 -0.95 8.17 -16.60
CA GLY A 112 0.48 8.20 -16.91
C GLY A 112 1.25 6.96 -16.44
N PRO A 113 2.58 6.99 -16.61
CA PRO A 113 3.47 5.92 -16.13
C PRO A 113 3.44 5.81 -14.60
N PRO A 114 3.98 4.70 -14.03
CA PRO A 114 4.23 4.60 -12.60
C PRO A 114 5.04 5.79 -12.08
N LEU A 115 4.78 6.19 -10.83
CA LEU A 115 5.59 7.20 -10.16
C LEU A 115 7.03 6.71 -10.03
N SER A 116 7.98 7.65 -9.99
CA SER A 116 9.36 7.38 -9.60
C SER A 116 9.46 7.04 -8.11
N GLU A 117 10.58 6.45 -7.72
CA GLU A 117 10.85 6.08 -6.32
C GLU A 117 10.78 7.29 -5.38
N ASN A 118 11.40 8.40 -5.77
CA ASN A 118 11.38 9.63 -4.98
C ASN A 118 9.96 10.19 -4.83
N GLU A 119 9.10 10.05 -5.84
CA GLU A 119 7.71 10.47 -5.76
C GLU A 119 6.90 9.59 -4.80
N TYR A 120 7.09 8.27 -4.83
CA TYR A 120 6.46 7.36 -3.86
C TYR A 120 6.89 7.67 -2.43
N VAL A 121 8.19 7.88 -2.20
CA VAL A 121 8.73 8.22 -0.87
C VAL A 121 8.15 9.54 -0.37
N HIS A 122 8.19 10.59 -1.19
CA HIS A 122 7.62 11.90 -0.85
C HIS A 122 6.13 11.83 -0.54
N PHE A 123 5.38 11.05 -1.33
CA PHE A 123 3.95 10.88 -1.10
C PHE A 123 3.67 10.10 0.19
N SER A 124 4.46 9.06 0.47
CA SER A 124 4.37 8.28 1.70
C SER A 124 4.61 9.15 2.94
N GLN A 125 5.64 10.01 2.92
CA GLN A 125 5.90 10.98 3.98
C GLN A 125 4.72 11.94 4.20
N LYS A 126 4.11 12.45 3.14
CA LYS A 126 2.91 13.29 3.25
C LYS A 126 1.73 12.56 3.88
N LEU A 127 1.50 11.31 3.50
CA LEU A 127 0.45 10.47 4.07
C LEU A 127 0.70 10.17 5.55
N TYR A 128 1.95 9.85 5.90
CA TYR A 128 2.38 9.66 7.28
C TYR A 128 2.05 10.90 8.11
N MET A 129 2.53 12.09 7.71
CA MET A 129 2.27 13.33 8.45
C MET A 129 0.78 13.69 8.56
N LYS A 130 -0.02 13.35 7.54
CA LYS A 130 -1.47 13.62 7.53
C LYS A 130 -2.26 12.72 8.48
N HIS A 131 -1.88 11.45 8.56
CA HIS A 131 -2.69 10.43 9.23
C HIS A 131 -2.12 9.95 10.57
N ASN A 132 -0.82 10.13 10.80
CA ASN A 132 -0.18 9.77 12.05
C ASN A 132 -0.55 10.76 13.16
N ILE A 133 -1.22 10.25 14.18
CA ILE A 133 -1.51 10.99 15.41
C ILE A 133 -0.57 10.43 16.45
N ASP A 134 0.61 11.04 16.57
CA ASP A 134 1.48 10.78 17.70
C ASP A 134 0.89 11.57 18.88
N GLY A 135 0.53 10.91 19.97
CA GLY A 135 -0.21 11.49 21.10
C GLY A 135 0.57 12.54 21.91
N ARG A 136 1.45 13.31 21.28
CA ARG A 136 2.04 14.52 21.84
C ARG A 136 0.98 15.62 21.82
N ALA A 137 0.13 15.60 22.84
CA ALA A 137 -0.54 16.80 23.34
C ALA A 137 0.49 17.70 24.05
#